data_AF-A0A848UTK1-F1
#
_entry.id   AF-A0A848UTK1-F1
#
_cell.length_a   1.000
_cell.length_b   1.000
_cell.length_c   1.000
_cell.angle_alpha   90.00
_cell.angle_beta   90.00
_cell.angle_gamma   90.00
#
_symmetry.space_group_name_H-M   'P 1'
#
loop_
_entity.id
_entity.type
_entity.pdbx_description
1 polymer ?
#
loop_
_entity_poly.entity_id
_entity_poly.type
_entity_poly.pdbx_seq_one_letter_code
_entity_poly.pdbx_strand_id
1 'polypeptide(L)'
;MKGIYQGRNVTLESPRRLRPGDVSYGRKKFEVFVLDGARVKRVTFGDPNMKIRKYNPTARANFLARHNCDTKKSKLKAGYWSCQKWL
;
A
#
# COMPACT_ATOMS: atom_id res chain seq x y z
N MET A 1 14.75 -2.53 5.36
CA MET A 1 14.57 -3.27 6.63
C MET A 1 13.92 -4.62 6.33
N LYS A 2 14.31 -5.70 7.02
CA LYS A 2 13.73 -7.04 6.84
C LYS A 2 12.90 -7.41 8.08
N GLY A 3 11.97 -8.35 7.93
CA GLY A 3 11.20 -8.92 9.03
C GLY A 3 10.75 -10.35 8.70
N ILE A 4 10.18 -11.04 9.68
CA ILE A 4 9.64 -12.39 9.50
C ILE A 4 8.12 -12.31 9.52
N TYR A 5 7.49 -12.82 8.45
CA TYR A 5 6.04 -12.96 8.35
C TYR A 5 5.71 -14.40 7.96
N GLN A 6 4.95 -15.11 8.81
CA GLN A 6 4.56 -16.51 8.59
C GLN A 6 5.75 -17.41 8.23
N GLY A 7 6.85 -17.29 8.98
CA GLY A 7 8.07 -18.09 8.77
C GLY A 7 8.91 -17.68 7.55
N ARG A 8 8.55 -16.62 6.83
CA ARG A 8 9.26 -16.14 5.63
C ARG A 8 9.92 -14.79 5.88
N ASN A 9 11.12 -14.61 5.36
CA ASN A 9 11.78 -13.32 5.30
C ASN A 9 11.07 -12.40 4.31
N VAL A 10 10.68 -11.21 4.77
CA VAL A 10 10.01 -10.18 3.96
C VAL A 10 10.72 -8.85 4.07
N THR A 11 10.64 -8.03 3.03
CA THR A 11 11.10 -6.64 3.07
C THR A 11 9.99 -5.76 3.63
N LEU A 12 10.30 -5.05 4.71
CA LEU A 12 9.36 -4.14 5.38
C LEU A 12 9.30 -2.79 4.67
N GLU A 13 8.14 -2.15 4.75
CA GLU A 13 7.84 -0.81 4.24
C GLU A 13 8.14 -0.60 2.74
N SER A 14 8.24 -1.69 1.99
CA SER A 14 8.49 -1.68 0.55
C SER A 14 7.29 -2.29 -0.17
N PRO A 15 6.33 -1.46 -0.65
CA PRO A 15 5.15 -2.00 -1.29
C PRO A 15 5.44 -2.56 -2.68
N ARG A 16 5.03 -3.81 -2.90
CA ARG A 16 5.14 -4.49 -4.20
C ARG A 16 3.77 -4.68 -4.85
N ARG A 17 3.75 -4.88 -6.16
CA ARG A 17 2.54 -5.28 -6.88
C ARG A 17 2.22 -6.76 -6.60
N LEU A 18 0.94 -7.06 -6.43
CA LEU A 18 0.45 -8.43 -6.37
C LEU A 18 0.47 -9.05 -7.78
N ARG A 19 0.82 -10.33 -7.85
CA ARG A 19 0.99 -11.14 -9.07
C ARG A 19 0.04 -12.35 -9.04
N PRO A 20 -0.24 -12.99 -10.19
CA PRO A 20 -0.99 -14.25 -10.20
C PRO A 20 -0.41 -15.25 -9.18
N GLY A 21 -1.29 -15.89 -8.42
CA GLY A 21 -0.91 -16.80 -7.31
C GLY A 21 -0.70 -16.13 -5.96
N ASP A 22 -0.56 -14.79 -5.89
CA ASP A 22 -0.56 -14.09 -4.61
C ASP A 22 -1.98 -14.04 -4.00
N VAL A 23 -2.07 -14.18 -2.69
CA VAL A 23 -3.32 -13.94 -1.95
C VAL A 23 -3.79 -12.50 -2.22
N SER A 24 -5.07 -12.32 -2.53
CA SER A 24 -5.70 -11.04 -2.91
C SER A 24 -5.33 -10.47 -4.28
N TYR A 25 -4.60 -11.21 -5.12
CA TYR A 25 -4.47 -10.88 -6.54
C TYR A 25 -5.86 -10.72 -7.19
N GLY A 26 -6.00 -9.75 -8.10
CA GLY A 26 -7.29 -9.39 -8.72
C GLY A 26 -8.25 -8.61 -7.81
N ARG A 27 -8.05 -8.60 -6.49
CA ARG A 27 -8.87 -7.84 -5.52
C ARG A 27 -8.18 -6.59 -5.01
N LYS A 28 -6.85 -6.64 -4.89
CA LYS A 28 -5.98 -5.52 -4.50
C LYS A 28 -4.80 -5.42 -5.45
N LYS A 29 -4.24 -4.22 -5.57
CA LYS A 29 -3.13 -3.95 -6.49
C LYS A 29 -1.76 -4.20 -5.87
N PHE A 30 -1.60 -3.83 -4.61
CA PHE A 30 -0.33 -3.85 -3.92
C PHE A 30 -0.45 -4.51 -2.55
N GLU A 31 0.69 -4.98 -2.06
CA GLU A 31 0.87 -5.35 -0.66
C GLU A 31 2.12 -4.70 -0.09
N VAL A 32 2.15 -4.58 1.24
CA VAL A 32 3.29 -4.12 2.01
C VAL A 32 3.29 -4.81 3.37
N PHE A 33 4.48 -5.11 3.87
CA PHE A 33 4.69 -5.62 5.21
C PHE A 33 5.14 -4.47 6.11
N VAL A 34 4.51 -4.34 7.27
CA VAL A 34 4.73 -3.25 8.21
C VAL A 34 4.96 -3.81 9.59
N LEU A 35 5.85 -3.19 10.34
CA LEU A 35 6.07 -3.53 11.73
C LEU A 35 5.00 -2.87 12.61
N ASP A 36 4.40 -3.64 13.50
CA ASP A 36 3.44 -3.20 14.51
C ASP A 36 3.92 -3.70 15.89
N GLY A 37 4.63 -2.84 16.61
CA GLY A 37 5.40 -3.24 17.79
C GLY A 37 6.46 -4.29 17.41
N ALA A 38 6.32 -5.50 17.96
CA ALA A 38 7.23 -6.61 17.66
C ALA A 38 6.74 -7.54 16.52
N ARG A 39 5.54 -7.29 15.96
CA ARG A 39 4.90 -8.20 14.99
C ARG A 39 4.86 -7.60 13.60
N VAL A 40 5.11 -8.41 12.57
CA VAL A 40 4.93 -7.99 11.18
C VAL A 40 3.47 -8.20 10.76
N LYS A 41 2.84 -7.15 10.26
CA LYS A 41 1.51 -7.17 9.64
C LYS A 41 1.62 -7.02 8.13
N ARG A 42 0.73 -7.68 7.40
CA ARG A 42 0.57 -7.55 5.96
C ARG A 42 -0.62 -6.63 5.68
N VAL A 43 -0.41 -5.59 4.88
CA VAL A 43 -1.45 -4.67 4.43
C VAL A 43 -1.57 -4.80 2.92
N THR A 44 -2.79 -5.01 2.42
CA THR A 44 -3.08 -4.98 0.98
C THR A 44 -3.87 -3.72 0.65
N PHE A 45 -3.57 -3.08 -0.48
CA PHE A 45 -4.14 -1.78 -0.81
C PHE A 45 -4.14 -1.52 -2.33
N GLY A 46 -4.78 -0.41 -2.71
CA GLY A 46 -4.97 -0.01 -4.09
C GLY A 46 -6.00 -0.86 -4.82
N ASP A 47 -6.72 -0.20 -5.73
CA ASP A 47 -7.64 -0.85 -6.65
C ASP A 47 -6.85 -1.42 -7.85
N PRO A 48 -7.08 -2.69 -8.25
CA PRO A 48 -6.34 -3.34 -9.34
C PRO A 48 -6.48 -2.61 -10.69
N ASN A 49 -7.66 -2.04 -10.95
CA ASN A 49 -8.03 -1.36 -12.19
C ASN A 49 -7.63 0.13 -12.20
N MET A 50 -7.37 0.73 -11.03
CA MET A 50 -6.98 2.13 -10.93
C MET A 50 -5.53 2.38 -11.39
N LYS A 51 -5.34 3.19 -12.44
CA LYS A 51 -4.02 3.68 -12.85
C LYS A 51 -3.57 4.82 -11.93
N ILE A 52 -2.37 4.72 -11.37
CA ILE A 52 -1.77 5.82 -10.61
C ILE A 52 -1.30 6.88 -11.61
N ARG A 53 -1.89 8.07 -11.54
CA ARG A 53 -1.59 9.20 -12.44
C ARG A 53 -0.86 10.32 -11.69
N LYS A 54 0.07 9.98 -10.79
CA LYS A 54 0.76 10.95 -9.93
C LYS A 54 1.52 12.05 -10.68
N TYR A 55 1.95 11.78 -11.90
CA TYR A 55 2.62 12.77 -12.78
C TYR A 55 1.64 13.74 -13.46
N ASN A 56 0.32 13.50 -13.39
CA ASN A 56 -0.69 14.46 -13.81
C ASN A 56 -1.11 15.27 -12.56
N PRO A 57 -0.80 16.58 -12.50
CA PRO A 57 -0.98 17.38 -11.29
C PRO A 57 -2.45 17.46 -10.86
N THR A 58 -3.38 17.63 -11.81
CA THR A 58 -4.82 17.70 -11.54
C THR A 58 -5.36 16.37 -11.00
N ALA A 59 -4.99 15.25 -11.62
CA ALA A 59 -5.42 13.93 -11.16
C ALA A 59 -4.84 13.59 -9.78
N ARG A 60 -3.57 13.97 -9.52
CA ARG A 60 -2.94 13.82 -8.21
C ARG A 60 -3.68 14.66 -7.16
N ALA A 61 -3.89 15.95 -7.39
CA ALA A 61 -4.60 16.83 -6.45
C ALA A 61 -6.00 16.30 -6.13
N ASN A 62 -6.77 15.90 -7.15
CA ASN A 62 -8.11 15.35 -6.98
C ASN A 62 -8.12 14.06 -6.16
N PHE A 63 -7.17 13.15 -6.41
CA PHE A 63 -7.05 11.92 -5.62
C PHE A 63 -6.73 12.24 -4.16
N LEU A 64 -5.72 13.08 -3.91
CA LEU A 64 -5.27 13.41 -2.55
C LEU A 64 -6.40 14.07 -1.73
N ALA A 65 -7.17 14.96 -2.35
CA ALA A 65 -8.32 15.62 -1.73
C ALA A 65 -9.45 14.62 -1.40
N ARG A 66 -9.92 13.86 -2.40
CA ARG A 66 -11.03 12.89 -2.21
C ARG A 66 -10.67 11.72 -1.31
N HIS A 67 -9.39 11.40 -1.18
CA HIS A 67 -8.91 10.31 -0.32
C HIS A 67 -8.52 10.78 1.08
N ASN A 68 -8.62 12.09 1.36
CA ASN A 68 -8.29 12.74 2.63
C ASN A 68 -6.89 12.36 3.11
N CYS A 69 -5.90 12.47 2.20
CA CYS A 69 -4.55 11.95 2.43
C CYS A 69 -3.79 12.65 3.55
N ASP A 70 -4.13 13.91 3.82
CA ASP A 70 -3.69 14.68 4.97
C ASP A 70 -4.01 13.99 6.31
N THR A 71 -5.16 13.32 6.43
CA THR A 71 -5.58 12.63 7.66
C THR A 71 -5.01 11.21 7.80
N LYS A 72 -4.55 10.59 6.71
CA LYS A 72 -4.10 9.18 6.74
C LYS A 72 -2.65 9.09 7.20
N LYS A 73 -2.41 8.93 8.50
CA LYS A 73 -1.06 8.88 9.10
C LYS A 73 -0.55 7.48 9.47
N SER A 74 -1.45 6.50 9.66
CA SER A 74 -1.07 5.18 10.15
C SER A 74 -0.58 4.24 9.03
N LYS A 75 0.68 3.80 9.11
CA LYS A 75 1.25 2.74 8.25
C LYS A 75 0.52 1.39 8.35
N LEU A 76 -0.31 1.17 9.38
CA LEU A 76 -1.10 -0.05 9.52
C LEU A 76 -2.37 -0.04 8.66
N LYS A 77 -2.69 1.06 7.98
CA LYS A 77 -3.92 1.23 7.21
C LYS A 77 -3.64 1.38 5.72
N ALA A 78 -4.49 0.78 4.89
CA ALA A 78 -4.38 0.81 3.43
C ALA A 78 -4.41 2.23 2.83
N GLY A 79 -5.11 3.17 3.47
CA GLY A 79 -5.23 4.56 3.01
C GLY A 79 -3.88 5.29 3.00
N TYR A 80 -3.06 5.10 4.05
CA TYR A 80 -1.72 5.68 4.12
C TYR A 80 -0.88 5.28 2.90
N TRP A 81 -0.83 3.98 2.60
CA TRP A 81 -0.04 3.46 1.47
C TRP A 81 -0.59 3.86 0.11
N SER A 82 -1.92 3.99 0.01
CA SER A 82 -2.56 4.51 -1.21
C SER A 82 -2.14 5.96 -1.44
N CYS A 83 -2.16 6.80 -0.41
CA CYS A 83 -1.63 8.17 -0.47
C CYS A 83 -0.14 8.20 -0.86
N GLN A 84 0.71 7.41 -0.20
CA GLN A 84 2.15 7.35 -0.51
C GLN A 84 2.44 6.93 -1.96
N LYS A 85 1.60 6.09 -2.58
CA LYS A 85 1.76 5.74 -4.01
C LYS A 85 1.34 6.85 -4.96
N TRP A 86 0.47 7.76 -4.53
CA TRP A 86 -0.01 8.92 -5.31
C TRP A 86 0.79 10.20 -5.05
N LEU A 87 1.56 10.24 -3.97
CA LEU A 87 2.53 11.30 -3.69
C LEU A 87 3.76 11.18 -4.58
#